data_AF-A0A354GIA2-F1
#
_entry.id   AF-A0A354GIA2-F1
#
_cell.length_a   1.000
_cell.length_b   1.000
_cell.length_c   1.000
_cell.angle_alpha   90.00
_cell.angle_beta   90.00
_cell.angle_gamma   90.00
#
_symmetry.space_group_name_H-M   'P 1'
#
loop_
_entity.id
_entity.type
_entity.pdbx_description
1 polymer ?
#
loop_
_entity_poly.entity_id
_entity_poly.type
_entity_poly.pdbx_seq_one_letter_code
_entity_poly.pdbx_strand_id
1 'polypeptide(L)' 'SQKLSKIRNYLPKHFSFNVEGGRCEICKGEGEVTIEMQFMADVHLECEVCKGKRFKKEILEVNFEGKNID' A
#
# COMPACT_ATOMS: atom_id res chain seq x y z
N SER A 1 15.38 1.44 6.36
CA SER A 1 16.48 0.44 6.31
C SER A 1 15.95 -0.90 6.80
N GLN A 2 16.52 -2.04 6.40
CA GLN A 2 16.11 -3.37 6.89
C GLN A 2 16.12 -3.46 8.44
N LYS A 3 17.00 -2.67 9.08
CA LYS A 3 17.04 -2.49 10.53
C LYS A 3 15.74 -1.91 11.10
N LEU A 4 15.10 -0.97 10.39
CA LEU A 4 13.82 -0.35 10.76
C LEU A 4 12.69 -1.39 10.83
N SER A 5 12.64 -2.31 9.87
CA SER A 5 11.69 -3.43 9.87
C SER A 5 11.84 -4.30 11.11
N LYS A 6 13.07 -4.60 11.50
CA LYS A 6 13.37 -5.42 12.68
C LYS A 6 13.01 -4.69 13.98
N ILE A 7 13.29 -3.39 14.08
CA ILE A 7 12.97 -2.58 15.28
C ILE A 7 11.46 -2.46 15.47
N ARG A 8 10.70 -2.25 14.39
CA ARG A 8 9.23 -2.13 14.42
C ARG A 8 8.51 -3.47 14.41
N ASN A 9 9.23 -4.60 14.48
CA ASN A 9 8.68 -5.95 14.42
C ASN A 9 7.75 -6.17 13.20
N TYR A 10 8.06 -5.55 12.06
CA TYR A 10 7.32 -5.82 10.83
C TYR A 10 7.60 -7.24 10.35
N LEU A 11 6.53 -8.02 10.30
CA LEU A 11 6.50 -9.36 9.75
C LEU A 11 6.38 -9.33 8.21
N PRO A 12 6.71 -10.41 7.50
CA PRO A 12 6.58 -10.50 6.04
C PRO A 12 5.19 -10.10 5.52
N LYS A 13 4.13 -10.39 6.28
CA LYS A 13 2.75 -9.98 5.96
C LYS A 13 2.56 -8.46 5.83
N HIS A 14 3.35 -7.64 6.51
CA HIS A 14 3.25 -6.18 6.40
C HIS A 14 3.78 -5.65 5.06
N PHE A 15 4.57 -6.44 4.34
CA PHE A 15 5.09 -6.12 3.02
C PHE A 15 4.26 -6.75 1.89
N SER A 16 3.05 -7.22 2.18
CA SER A 16 2.13 -7.77 1.19
C SER A 16 0.94 -6.84 1.02
N PHE A 17 0.61 -6.51 -0.22
CA PHE A 17 -0.55 -5.69 -0.57
C PHE A 17 -1.87 -6.49 -0.50
N ASN A 18 -1.80 -7.83 -0.54
CA ASN A 18 -2.98 -8.71 -0.52
C ASN A 18 -3.51 -9.00 0.88
N VAL A 19 -2.71 -8.75 1.93
CA VAL A 19 -3.08 -9.08 3.31
C VAL A 19 -3.08 -7.84 4.19
N GLU A 20 -3.89 -7.90 5.23
CA GLU A 20 -3.98 -6.82 6.21
C GLU A 20 -2.70 -6.72 7.05
N GLY A 21 -2.32 -5.47 7.33
CA GLY A 21 -1.12 -5.16 8.09
C GLY A 21 -0.46 -3.87 7.58
N GLY A 22 0.15 -3.93 6.40
CA GLY A 22 0.93 -2.81 5.85
C GLY A 22 0.40 -2.21 4.55
N ARG A 23 -0.59 -2.84 3.91
CA ARG A 23 -1.29 -2.26 2.76
C ARG A 23 -2.07 -0.99 3.14
N CYS A 24 -2.36 -0.16 2.15
CA CYS A 24 -3.27 0.96 2.33
C CYS A 24 -4.68 0.41 2.63
N GLU A 25 -5.28 0.89 3.73
CA GLU A 25 -6.61 0.43 4.15
C GLU A 25 -7.72 0.93 3.22
N ILE A 26 -7.52 2.07 2.55
CA ILE A 26 -8.54 2.72 1.72
C ILE A 26 -8.72 1.97 0.40
N CYS A 27 -7.63 1.76 -0.35
CA CYS A 27 -7.67 1.01 -1.61
C CYS A 27 -7.43 -0.49 -1.41
N LYS A 28 -7.29 -0.96 -0.16
CA LYS A 28 -7.00 -2.37 0.19
C LYS A 28 -5.81 -2.98 -0.57
N GLY A 29 -4.82 -2.16 -0.93
CA GLY A 29 -3.63 -2.58 -1.68
C GLY A 29 -3.72 -2.46 -3.20
N GLU A 30 -4.86 -2.05 -3.78
CA GLU A 30 -5.00 -1.88 -5.25
C GLU A 30 -4.21 -0.68 -5.78
N GLY A 31 -4.17 0.42 -5.01
CA GLY A 31 -3.57 1.69 -5.42
C GLY A 31 -4.56 2.62 -6.11
N GLU A 32 -5.72 2.09 -6.49
CA GLU A 32 -6.86 2.79 -7.05
C GLU A 32 -8.15 2.45 -6.29
N VAL A 33 -9.16 3.29 -6.46
CA VAL A 33 -10.51 3.08 -5.95
C VAL A 33 -11.42 3.05 -7.17
N THR A 34 -12.09 1.92 -7.37
CA THR A 34 -13.11 1.77 -8.40
C THR A 34 -14.43 2.33 -7.89
N ILE A 35 -14.99 3.29 -8.60
CA ILE A 35 -16.34 3.80 -8.35
C ILE A 35 -17.25 3.16 -9.38
N GLU A 36 -18.09 2.24 -8.90
CA GLU A 36 -19.10 1.57 -9.71
C GLU A 36 -20.23 2.53 -10.05
N MET A 37 -20.46 2.73 -11.35
CA MET A 37 -21.49 3.64 -11.86
C MET A 37 -22.62 2.82 -12.49
N GLN A 38 -23.84 2.95 -11.97
CA GLN A 38 -24.97 2.11 -12.37
C GLN A 38 -25.29 2.12 -13.89
N PHE A 39 -24.97 3.21 -14.59
CA PHE A 39 -25.34 3.43 -16.00
C PHE A 39 -24.15 3.79 -16.90
N MET A 40 -22.93 3.79 -16.37
CA MET A 40 -21.72 4.20 -17.09
C MET A 40 -20.62 3.17 -16.87
N ALA A 41 -19.52 3.31 -17.60
CA ALA A 41 -18.32 2.53 -17.31
C ALA A 41 -17.80 2.88 -15.90
N ASP A 42 -17.27 1.87 -15.22
CA ASP A 42 -16.62 2.05 -13.92
C ASP A 42 -15.42 2.97 -14.06
N VAL A 43 -15.25 3.84 -13.07
CA VAL A 43 -14.14 4.80 -13.04
C VAL A 43 -13.12 4.34 -12.03
N HIS A 44 -11.88 4.18 -12.47
CA HIS A 44 -10.73 3.86 -11.64
C HIS A 44 -10.02 5.17 -11.29
N LEU A 45 -10.09 5.58 -10.03
CA LEU A 45 -9.42 6.77 -9.53
C LEU A 45 -8.20 6.37 -8.72
N GLU A 46 -7.09 7.09 -8.90
CA GLU A 46 -5.92 6.90 -8.05
C GLU A 46 -6.28 7.14 -6.59
N CYS A 47 -5.82 6.26 -5.69
CA CYS A 47 -6.13 6.38 -4.28
C CYS A 47 -5.46 7.64 -3.70
N GLU A 48 -6.27 8.58 -3.21
CA GLU A 48 -5.76 9.86 -2.67
C GLU A 48 -4.85 9.70 -1.45
N VAL A 49 -5.03 8.62 -0.68
CA VAL A 49 -4.30 8.38 0.58
C VAL A 49 -2.92 7.79 0.33
N CYS A 50 -2.80 6.78 -0.51
CA CYS A 50 -1.50 6.18 -0.83
C CYS A 50 -0.86 6.76 -2.09
N LYS A 51 -1.59 7.51 -2.91
CA LYS A 51 -1.15 8.06 -4.20
C LYS A 51 -0.57 6.98 -5.11
N GLY A 52 -1.36 5.93 -5.32
CA GLY A 52 -0.95 4.76 -6.11
C GLY A 52 0.04 3.80 -5.43
N LYS A 53 0.63 4.17 -4.28
CA LYS A 53 1.74 3.41 -3.65
C LYS A 53 1.34 2.13 -2.94
N ARG A 54 0.04 1.81 -2.84
CA ARG A 54 -0.54 0.58 -2.27
C ARG A 54 -0.25 0.27 -0.79
N PHE A 55 0.70 0.94 -0.15
CA PHE A 55 1.17 0.68 1.20
C PHE A 55 1.02 1.90 2.12
N LYS A 56 1.05 1.66 3.44
CA LYS A 56 1.13 2.72 4.45
C LYS A 56 2.51 3.40 4.38
N LYS A 57 2.54 4.69 4.69
CA LYS A 57 3.78 5.49 4.73
C LYS A 57 4.87 4.84 5.56
N GLU A 58 4.52 4.24 6.70
CA GLU A 58 5.49 3.60 7.60
C GLU A 58 6.19 2.37 6.98
N ILE A 59 5.51 1.64 6.09
CA ILE A 59 6.08 0.51 5.34
C ILE A 59 7.05 1.03 4.28
N LEU A 60 6.68 2.13 3.62
CA LEU A 60 7.49 2.78 2.59
C LEU A 60 8.77 3.44 3.14
N GLU A 61 8.87 3.65 4.46
CA GLU A 61 10.10 4.08 5.14
C GLU A 61 11.14 2.95 5.24
N VAL A 62 10.72 1.70 5.07
CA VAL A 62 11.61 0.54 5.12
C VAL A 62 12.34 0.40 3.80
N ASN A 63 13.54 0.96 3.76
CA ASN A 63 14.43 0.75 2.61
C ASN A 63 15.26 -0.53 2.73
N PHE A 64 15.40 -1.27 1.63
CA PHE A 64 16.37 -2.33 1.40
C PHE A 64 17.30 -1.88 0.26
N GLU A 65 18.61 -1.81 0.51
CA GLU A 65 19.61 -1.35 -0.47
C GLU A 65 19.28 0.02 -1.13
N GLY A 66 18.66 0.91 -0.37
CA GLY A 66 18.28 2.25 -0.84
C GLY A 66 16.97 2.32 -1.62
N LYS A 67 16.28 1.19 -1.82
CA LYS A 67 14.94 1.11 -2.44
C LYS A 67 13.90 0.72 -1.41
N ASN A 68 12.65 1.12 -1.58
CA ASN A 68 11.52 0.62 -0.79
C ASN A 68 10.68 -0.35 -1.65
N ILE A 69 9.51 -0.74 -1.14
CA ILE A 69 8.62 -1.72 -1.78
C ILE A 69 7.64 -1.11 -2.80
N ASP A 70 7.71 0.20 -3.01
CA ASP A 70 6.93 0.90 -4.05
C ASP A 70 7.49 0.60 -5.45
#